data_AF-A0A2M8IUQ3-F1
#
_entry.id   AF-A0A2M8IUQ3-F1
#
_cell.length_a   1.000
_cell.length_b   1.000
_cell.length_c   1.000
_cell.angle_alpha   90.00
_cell.angle_beta   90.00
_cell.angle_gamma   90.00
#
_symmetry.space_group_name_H-M   'P 1'
#
loop_
_entity.id
_entity.type
_entity.pdbx_description
1 polymer ?
#
loop_
_entity_poly.entity_id
_entity_poly.type
_entity_poly.pdbx_seq_one_letter_code
_entity_poly.pdbx_strand_id
1 'polypeptide(L)'
;PAEILPPAGGRGPAFMIFRNFSVLLRYNNAESYAIGVGHLSDRLRGGGPLRTAFGPDARGMTLADRKRLQQQLTVKGFDAGTADGVIGAKTEAAIRAYQRSQGLPETGEPSMGLLQRLG
;
A
#
# COMPACT_ATOMS: atom_id res chain seq x y z
N PRO A 1 -19.81 21.34 -8.74
CA PRO A 1 -20.46 20.23 -8.00
C PRO A 1 -19.41 19.55 -7.11
N ALA A 2 -19.84 18.98 -5.99
CA ALA A 2 -19.00 18.20 -5.09
C ALA A 2 -19.54 16.77 -5.02
N GLU A 3 -18.65 15.80 -4.93
CA GLU A 3 -18.99 14.38 -4.87
C GLU A 3 -18.25 13.71 -3.70
N ILE A 4 -18.80 12.61 -3.18
CA ILE A 4 -18.15 11.81 -2.14
C ILE A 4 -17.45 10.63 -2.82
N LEU A 5 -16.14 10.55 -2.64
CA LEU A 5 -15.29 9.45 -3.10
C LEU A 5 -14.85 8.56 -1.93
N PRO A 6 -15.34 7.31 -1.83
CA PRO A 6 -14.86 6.31 -0.87
C PRO A 6 -13.89 5.32 -1.53
N PRO A 7 -12.59 5.64 -1.69
CA PRO A 7 -11.62 4.86 -2.47
C PRO A 7 -11.35 3.44 -1.94
N ALA A 8 -11.63 3.18 -0.65
CA ALA A 8 -11.50 1.85 -0.03
C ALA A 8 -12.85 1.30 0.44
N GLY A 9 -13.95 1.74 -0.18
CA GLY A 9 -15.31 1.37 0.22
C GLY A 9 -15.68 1.89 1.61
N GLY A 10 -16.65 1.23 2.27
CA GLY A 10 -17.31 1.77 3.47
C GLY A 10 -16.49 1.80 4.76
N ARG A 11 -15.26 1.26 4.77
CA ARG A 11 -14.40 1.19 5.98
C ARG A 11 -13.16 2.09 5.92
N GLY A 12 -12.89 2.71 4.77
CA GLY A 12 -11.74 3.59 4.56
C GLY A 12 -12.08 5.08 4.71
N PRO A 13 -11.11 5.96 4.43
CA PRO A 13 -11.39 7.40 4.35
C PRO A 13 -12.38 7.68 3.21
N ALA A 14 -13.20 8.70 3.39
CA ALA A 14 -14.05 9.26 2.34
C ALA A 14 -13.64 10.73 2.10
N PHE A 15 -13.60 11.13 0.84
CA PHE A 15 -13.16 12.45 0.42
C PHE A 15 -14.31 13.19 -0.25
N MET A 16 -14.52 14.45 0.11
CA MET A 16 -15.30 15.36 -0.70
C MET A 16 -14.40 15.89 -1.82
N ILE A 17 -14.70 15.52 -3.06
CA ILE A 17 -13.93 15.92 -4.23
C ILE A 17 -14.69 16.98 -5.03
N PHE A 18 -13.93 17.87 -5.67
CA PHE A 18 -14.46 18.95 -6.50
C PHE A 18 -13.86 18.90 -7.90
N ARG A 19 -14.23 19.85 -8.77
CA ARG A 19 -13.79 19.92 -10.17
C ARG A 19 -12.26 19.86 -10.35
N ASN A 20 -11.50 20.40 -9.41
CA ASN A 20 -10.03 20.32 -9.40
C ASN A 20 -9.50 18.89 -9.31
N PHE A 21 -10.22 17.97 -8.65
CA PHE A 21 -9.87 16.55 -8.62
C PHE A 21 -9.87 15.95 -10.04
N SER A 22 -10.90 16.24 -10.83
CA SER A 22 -10.97 15.81 -12.24
C SER A 22 -9.87 16.40 -13.12
N VAL A 23 -9.33 17.57 -12.77
CA VAL A 23 -8.17 18.16 -13.47
C VAL A 23 -6.90 17.36 -13.19
N LEU A 24 -6.68 16.93 -11.94
CA LEU A 24 -5.54 16.07 -11.58
C LEU A 24 -5.58 14.73 -12.32
N LEU A 25 -6.77 14.14 -12.48
CA LEU A 25 -6.95 12.90 -13.24
C LEU A 25 -6.58 13.02 -14.73
N ARG A 26 -6.64 14.22 -15.32
CA ARG A 26 -6.18 14.45 -16.70
C ARG A 26 -4.66 14.39 -16.85
N TYR A 27 -3.94 14.70 -15.77
CA TYR A 27 -2.48 14.58 -15.75
C TYR A 27 -2.06 13.11 -15.56
N ASN A 28 -2.69 12.43 -14.61
CA ASN A 28 -2.54 10.99 -14.40
C ASN A 28 -3.87 10.40 -13.94
N ASN A 29 -4.44 9.50 -14.74
CA ASN A 29 -5.77 8.93 -14.54
C ASN A 29 -5.79 7.83 -13.47
N ALA A 30 -5.35 8.17 -12.27
CA ALA A 30 -5.35 7.30 -11.10
C ALA A 30 -5.91 8.06 -9.88
N GLU A 31 -6.95 7.51 -9.24
CA GLU A 31 -7.54 8.12 -8.04
C GLU A 31 -6.51 8.28 -6.92
N SER A 32 -5.66 7.27 -6.72
CA SER A 32 -4.60 7.30 -5.71
C SER A 32 -3.62 8.45 -5.94
N TYR A 33 -3.32 8.77 -7.21
CA TYR A 33 -2.48 9.92 -7.57
C TYR A 33 -3.18 11.24 -7.21
N ALA A 34 -4.43 11.41 -7.64
CA ALA A 34 -5.18 12.64 -7.38
C ALA A 34 -5.40 12.86 -5.87
N ILE A 35 -5.72 11.80 -5.12
CA ILE A 35 -5.80 11.83 -3.65
C ILE A 35 -4.45 12.19 -3.04
N GLY A 36 -3.36 11.59 -3.52
CA GLY A 36 -2.01 11.86 -3.02
C GLY A 36 -1.60 13.33 -3.20
N VAL A 37 -1.81 13.89 -4.40
CA VAL A 37 -1.50 15.30 -4.70
C VAL A 37 -2.40 16.25 -3.89
N GLY A 38 -3.70 15.96 -3.82
CA GLY A 38 -4.64 16.75 -3.02
C GLY A 38 -4.27 16.75 -1.54
N HIS A 39 -4.02 15.56 -0.97
CA HIS A 39 -3.64 15.42 0.42
C HIS A 39 -2.30 16.09 0.73
N LEU A 40 -1.29 15.91 -0.12
CA LEU A 40 0.00 16.61 0.03
C LEU A 40 -0.20 18.14 0.03
N SER A 41 -1.04 18.67 -0.86
CA SER A 41 -1.34 20.10 -0.91
C SER A 41 -2.00 20.60 0.37
N ASP A 42 -2.90 19.81 0.97
CA ASP A 42 -3.51 20.14 2.26
C ASP A 42 -2.50 20.09 3.40
N ARG A 43 -1.60 19.11 3.41
CA ARG A 43 -0.52 18.99 4.41
C ARG A 43 0.43 20.19 4.34
N LEU A 44 0.77 20.67 3.14
CA LEU A 44 1.61 21.86 2.95
C LEU A 44 0.95 23.15 3.44
N ARG A 45 -0.39 23.23 3.43
CA ARG A 45 -1.16 24.35 4.00
C ARG A 45 -1.39 24.23 5.52
N GLY A 46 -0.76 23.25 6.18
CA GLY A 46 -0.92 23.01 7.62
C GLY A 46 -2.11 22.12 8.00
N GLY A 47 -2.79 21.51 7.02
CA GLY A 47 -3.83 20.52 7.28
C GLY A 47 -3.30 19.27 7.98
N GLY A 48 -4.15 18.59 8.75
CA GLY A 48 -3.80 17.37 9.49
C GLY A 48 -3.62 16.11 8.61
N PRO A 49 -3.14 14.99 9.19
CA PRO A 49 -3.13 13.70 8.50
C PRO A 49 -4.55 13.16 8.28
N LEU A 50 -4.68 12.13 7.45
CA LEU A 50 -5.93 11.38 7.35
C LEU A 50 -6.30 10.77 8.71
N ARG A 51 -7.58 10.89 9.09
CA ARG A 51 -8.08 10.39 10.37
C ARG A 51 -8.27 8.87 10.39
N THR A 52 -8.48 8.26 9.23
CA THR A 52 -8.74 6.83 9.07
C THR A 52 -7.77 6.25 8.04
N ALA A 53 -7.25 5.06 8.30
CA ALA A 53 -6.44 4.33 7.34
C ALA A 53 -7.32 3.75 6.22
N PHE A 54 -6.72 3.47 5.06
CA PHE A 54 -7.41 2.82 3.93
C PHE A 54 -7.80 1.35 4.22
N GLY A 55 -7.26 0.76 5.29
CA GLY A 55 -7.53 -0.63 5.65
C GLY A 55 -6.71 -1.64 4.83
N PRO A 56 -7.11 -2.92 4.85
CA PRO A 56 -6.45 -3.98 4.10
C PRO A 56 -6.62 -3.82 2.58
N ASP A 57 -5.61 -4.23 1.82
CA ASP A 57 -5.68 -4.35 0.36
C ASP A 57 -6.47 -5.59 -0.08
N ALA A 58 -6.51 -5.85 -1.39
CA ALA A 58 -7.18 -7.02 -1.97
C ALA A 58 -6.65 -8.38 -1.46
N ARG A 59 -5.46 -8.41 -0.83
CA ARG A 59 -4.83 -9.60 -0.23
C ARG A 59 -5.06 -9.66 1.29
N GLY A 60 -5.90 -8.77 1.82
CA GLY A 60 -6.15 -8.65 3.25
C GLY A 60 -4.97 -8.08 4.03
N MET A 61 -4.00 -7.44 3.36
CA MET A 61 -2.81 -6.88 4.01
C MET A 61 -2.92 -5.36 4.14
N THR A 62 -2.68 -4.86 5.35
CA THR A 62 -2.51 -3.42 5.57
C THR A 62 -1.11 -2.97 5.12
N LEU A 63 -0.89 -1.65 5.02
CA LEU A 63 0.45 -1.10 4.80
C LEU A 63 1.44 -1.57 5.86
N ALA A 64 1.00 -1.67 7.12
CA ALA A 64 1.83 -2.14 8.23
C ALA A 64 2.23 -3.62 8.05
N ASP A 65 1.31 -4.47 7.59
CA ASP A 65 1.58 -5.88 7.32
C ASP A 65 2.63 -6.05 6.22
N ARG A 66 2.52 -5.27 5.13
CA ARG A 66 3.50 -5.32 4.03
C ARG A 66 4.88 -4.84 4.46
N LYS A 67 4.96 -3.77 5.26
CA LYS A 67 6.23 -3.32 5.86
C LYS A 67 6.83 -4.37 6.77
N ARG A 68 6.02 -5.00 7.64
CA ARG A 68 6.47 -6.09 8.52
C ARG A 68 6.97 -7.27 7.71
N LEU A 69 6.29 -7.65 6.63
CA LEU A 69 6.73 -8.72 5.73
C LEU A 69 8.11 -8.41 5.14
N GLN A 70 8.34 -7.20 4.62
CA GLN A 70 9.64 -6.78 4.10
C GLN A 70 10.72 -6.82 5.19
N GLN A 71 10.43 -6.30 6.39
CA GLN A 71 11.38 -6.35 7.51
C GLN A 71 11.75 -7.78 7.88
N GLN A 72 10.77 -8.67 8.01
CA GLN A 72 11.01 -10.04 8.43
C GLN A 72 11.75 -10.86 7.38
N LEU A 73 11.48 -10.63 6.08
CA LEU A 73 12.28 -11.21 5.00
C LEU A 73 13.75 -10.81 5.13
N THR A 74 14.02 -9.51 5.29
CA THR A 74 15.38 -8.99 5.43
C THR A 74 16.07 -9.53 6.69
N VAL A 75 15.37 -9.62 7.83
CA VAL A 75 15.88 -10.23 9.06
C VAL A 75 16.26 -11.70 8.86
N LYS A 76 15.51 -12.45 8.04
CA LYS A 76 15.84 -13.85 7.70
C LYS A 76 16.89 -13.99 6.59
N GLY A 77 17.49 -12.89 6.14
CA GLY A 77 18.55 -12.90 5.12
C GLY A 77 18.06 -12.82 3.68
N PHE A 78 16.78 -12.51 3.44
CA PHE A 78 16.22 -12.29 2.10
C PHE A 78 16.03 -10.79 1.87
N ASP A 79 16.91 -10.14 1.09
CA ASP A 79 16.86 -8.69 0.85
C ASP A 79 15.56 -8.25 0.14
N ALA A 80 14.60 -7.75 0.92
CA ALA A 80 13.34 -7.22 0.42
C ALA A 80 13.42 -5.73 0.06
N GLY A 81 14.59 -5.09 0.21
CA GLY A 81 14.79 -3.65 0.11
C GLY A 81 14.29 -2.88 1.34
N THR A 82 13.96 -1.61 1.14
CA THR A 82 13.40 -0.75 2.18
C THR A 82 12.00 -1.22 2.58
N ALA A 83 11.73 -1.26 3.89
CA ALA A 83 10.41 -1.60 4.42
C ALA A 83 9.39 -0.45 4.27
N ASP A 84 9.03 -0.12 3.04
CA ASP A 84 8.10 0.95 2.67
C ASP A 84 6.65 0.48 2.45
N GLY A 85 6.43 -0.84 2.37
CA GLY A 85 5.16 -1.49 2.13
C GLY A 85 4.75 -1.56 0.66
N VAL A 86 5.63 -1.15 -0.26
CA VAL A 86 5.46 -1.30 -1.71
C VAL A 86 6.03 -2.65 -2.13
N ILE A 87 5.17 -3.51 -2.66
CA ILE A 87 5.58 -4.83 -3.14
C ILE A 87 6.11 -4.65 -4.56
N GLY A 88 7.40 -4.39 -4.67
CA GLY A 88 8.11 -4.29 -5.95
C GLY A 88 9.01 -5.50 -6.22
N ALA A 89 9.73 -5.46 -7.34
CA ALA A 89 10.55 -6.56 -7.83
C ALA A 89 11.54 -7.13 -6.79
N LYS A 90 12.15 -6.29 -5.94
CA LYS A 90 13.02 -6.74 -4.84
C LYS A 90 12.25 -7.54 -3.78
N THR A 91 11.10 -7.02 -3.32
CA THR A 91 10.27 -7.72 -2.35
C THR A 91 9.75 -9.03 -2.91
N GLU A 92 9.28 -9.06 -4.16
CA GLU A 92 8.84 -10.29 -4.83
C GLU A 92 9.98 -11.32 -4.96
N ALA A 93 11.20 -10.88 -5.30
CA ALA A 93 12.37 -11.74 -5.37
C ALA A 93 12.74 -12.33 -4.00
N ALA A 94 12.70 -11.51 -2.94
CA ALA A 94 12.91 -11.96 -1.57
C ALA A 94 11.85 -12.98 -1.14
N ILE A 95 10.59 -12.76 -1.51
CA ILE A 95 9.50 -13.71 -1.27
C ILE A 95 9.76 -15.05 -1.97
N ARG A 96 10.12 -15.04 -3.27
CA ARG A 96 10.47 -16.28 -4.01
C ARG A 96 11.63 -17.02 -3.36
N ALA A 97 12.68 -16.29 -2.98
CA ALA A 97 13.85 -16.89 -2.33
C ALA A 97 13.49 -17.51 -0.97
N TYR A 98 12.66 -16.83 -0.16
CA TYR A 98 12.16 -17.39 1.08
C TYR A 98 11.29 -18.63 0.83
N GLN A 99 10.33 -18.56 -0.11
CA GLN A 99 9.47 -19.69 -0.48
C GLN A 99 10.30 -20.91 -0.90
N ARG A 100 11.30 -20.72 -1.77
CA ARG A 100 12.25 -21.76 -2.17
C ARG A 100 12.95 -22.38 -0.97
N SER A 101 13.46 -21.55 -0.04
CA SER A 101 14.15 -22.03 1.16
C SER A 101 13.27 -22.90 2.06
N GLN A 102 11.94 -22.73 1.99
CA GLN A 102 10.95 -23.46 2.77
C GLN A 102 10.30 -24.61 1.98
N GLY A 103 10.73 -24.89 0.75
CA GLY A 103 10.10 -25.89 -0.12
C GLY A 103 8.66 -25.54 -0.55
N LEU A 104 8.31 -24.25 -0.56
CA LEU A 104 7.00 -23.75 -0.98
C LEU A 104 7.01 -23.37 -2.47
N PRO A 105 5.84 -23.31 -3.13
CA PRO A 105 5.72 -22.73 -4.47
C PRO A 105 6.23 -21.29 -4.52
N GLU A 106 7.13 -21.01 -5.47
CA GLU A 106 7.80 -19.71 -5.65
C GLU A 106 6.92 -18.67 -6.35
N THR A 107 5.76 -18.38 -5.77
CA THR A 107 4.80 -17.41 -6.32
C THR A 107 5.36 -15.99 -6.36
N GLY A 108 6.23 -15.62 -5.42
CA GLY A 108 6.65 -14.23 -5.24
C GLY A 108 5.57 -13.32 -4.65
N GLU A 109 4.41 -13.88 -4.32
CA GLU A 109 3.24 -13.13 -3.90
C GLU A 109 3.21 -12.94 -2.37
N PRO A 110 2.94 -11.71 -1.87
CA PRO A 110 2.76 -11.47 -0.45
C PRO A 110 1.40 -12.00 0.02
N SER A 111 1.33 -12.48 1.26
CA SER A 111 0.07 -12.87 1.89
C SER A 111 0.17 -12.80 3.40
N MET A 112 -0.98 -12.76 4.09
CA MET A 112 -1.02 -12.89 5.55
C MET A 112 -0.45 -14.23 6.01
N GLY A 113 -0.68 -15.32 5.27
CA GLY A 113 -0.11 -16.63 5.58
C GLY A 113 1.42 -16.65 5.47
N LEU A 114 1.99 -15.96 4.47
CA LEU A 114 3.44 -15.78 4.35
C LEU A 114 4.01 -14.96 5.51
N LEU A 115 3.35 -13.85 5.87
CA LEU A 115 3.75 -13.03 7.01
C LEU A 115 3.77 -13.83 8.32
N GLN A 116 2.74 -14.64 8.57
CA GLN A 116 2.68 -15.51 9.76
C GLN A 116 3.81 -16.54 9.81
N ARG A 117 4.23 -17.09 8.67
CA ARG A 117 5.37 -18.03 8.60
C ARG A 117 6.71 -17.37 8.91
N LEU A 118 6.82 -16.06 8.68
CA LEU A 118 8.03 -15.31 8.94
C LEU A 118 8.22 -15.00 10.44
N GLY A 119 7.13 -14.88 11.21
CA GLY A 119 7.16 -14.63 12.67
C GLY A 119 5.88 -14.04 13.23
#